data_AF-A0A9D9S7T7-F1
#
_entry.id   AF-A0A9D9S7T7-F1
#
_cell.length_a   1.000
_cell.length_b   1.000
_cell.length_c   1.000
_cell.angle_alpha   90.00
_cell.angle_beta   90.00
_cell.angle_gamma   90.00
#
_symmetry.space_group_name_H-M   'P 1'
#
loop_
_entity.id
_entity.type
_entity.pdbx_description
1 polymer ?
#
loop_
_entity_poly.entity_id
_entity_poly.type
_entity_poly.pdbx_seq_one_letter_code
_entity_poly.pdbx_strand_id
1 'polypeptide(L)'
;MTPRLFRALIALYLLCVVLAVTSHVLTAPDLPPPLRGHVEAQDAVSWMVGAGGMAYLVLASIATAGLMLFRSWARPLFAVVAVCGAMPWDGATIYPALEHLFVNELMLAGALIALSYGADLRPRFDARADSPVRPASGRGT
;
A
#
# COMPACT_ATOMS: atom_id res chain seq x y z
N MET A 1 16.71 -10.79 9.26
CA MET A 1 15.60 -11.11 8.31
C MET A 1 16.12 -11.17 6.87
N THR A 2 15.68 -12.17 6.08
CA THR A 2 16.16 -12.33 4.68
C THR A 2 15.35 -11.47 3.71
N PRO A 3 15.94 -11.01 2.59
CA PRO A 3 15.22 -10.19 1.60
C PRO A 3 14.11 -10.97 0.87
N ARG A 4 14.21 -12.30 0.83
CA ARG A 4 13.14 -13.17 0.31
C ARG A 4 11.90 -13.11 1.20
N LEU A 5 12.08 -13.19 2.52
CA LEU A 5 10.99 -13.08 3.47
C LEU A 5 10.34 -11.69 3.42
N PHE A 6 11.14 -10.63 3.29
CA PHE A 6 10.59 -9.27 3.15
C PHE A 6 9.71 -9.13 1.91
N ARG A 7 10.15 -9.64 0.76
CA ARG A 7 9.35 -9.65 -0.47
C ARG A 7 8.09 -10.52 -0.34
N ALA A 8 8.19 -11.64 0.36
CA ALA A 8 7.03 -12.49 0.65
C ALA A 8 5.99 -11.76 1.51
N LEU A 9 6.43 -10.97 2.50
CA LEU A 9 5.51 -10.13 3.29
C LEU A 9 4.86 -9.04 2.45
N ILE A 10 5.58 -8.41 1.51
CA ILE A 10 4.98 -7.45 0.56
C ILE A 10 3.95 -8.15 -0.33
N ALA A 11 4.26 -9.36 -0.83
CA ALA A 11 3.31 -10.13 -1.63
C ALA A 11 2.06 -10.53 -0.82
N LEU A 12 2.24 -10.92 0.44
CA LEU A 12 1.13 -11.20 1.36
C LEU A 12 0.29 -9.95 1.61
N TYR A 13 0.93 -8.79 1.80
CA TYR A 13 0.25 -7.51 1.93
C TYR A 13 -0.62 -7.20 0.71
N LEU A 14 -0.07 -7.32 -0.50
CA LEU A 14 -0.83 -7.14 -1.74
C LEU A 14 -1.99 -8.14 -1.86
N LEU A 15 -1.77 -9.39 -1.44
CA LEU A 15 -2.83 -10.39 -1.43
C LEU A 15 -3.96 -9.99 -0.46
N CYS A 16 -3.64 -9.51 0.75
CA CYS A 16 -4.63 -9.01 1.70
C CYS A 16 -5.44 -7.84 1.12
N VAL A 17 -4.79 -6.88 0.45
CA VAL A 17 -5.47 -5.76 -0.23
C VAL A 17 -6.45 -6.25 -1.28
N VAL A 18 -6.01 -7.19 -2.15
CA VAL A 18 -6.88 -7.75 -3.20
C VAL A 18 -8.06 -8.50 -2.59
N LEU A 19 -7.84 -9.27 -1.52
CA LEU A 19 -8.90 -9.99 -0.81
C LEU A 19 -9.87 -9.04 -0.12
N ALA A 20 -9.39 -7.95 0.49
CA ALA A 20 -10.24 -6.90 1.08
C ALA A 20 -11.17 -6.31 0.02
N VAL A 21 -10.63 -5.81 -1.09
CA VAL A 21 -11.41 -5.19 -2.17
C VAL A 21 -12.40 -6.20 -2.79
N THR A 22 -11.94 -7.42 -3.07
CA THR A 22 -12.81 -8.46 -3.65
C THR A 22 -13.94 -8.83 -2.68
N SER A 23 -13.62 -8.96 -1.39
CA SER A 23 -14.62 -9.28 -0.38
C SER A 23 -15.66 -8.20 -0.20
N HIS A 24 -15.26 -6.93 -0.27
CA HIS A 24 -16.17 -5.79 -0.26
C HIS A 24 -17.18 -5.90 -1.40
N VAL A 25 -16.70 -6.04 -2.64
CA VAL A 25 -17.53 -6.14 -3.84
C VAL A 25 -18.51 -7.33 -3.78
N LEU A 26 -18.06 -8.46 -3.24
CA LEU A 26 -18.89 -9.67 -3.16
C LEU A 26 -19.91 -9.64 -2.03
N THR A 27 -19.62 -8.99 -0.91
CA THR A 27 -20.43 -9.09 0.32
C THR A 27 -21.18 -7.80 0.69
N ALA A 28 -20.83 -6.65 0.12
CA ALA A 28 -21.58 -5.41 0.30
C ALA A 28 -23.07 -5.54 -0.11
N PRO A 29 -23.42 -6.27 -1.20
CA PRO A 29 -24.83 -6.49 -1.55
C PRO A 29 -25.60 -7.34 -0.53
N ASP A 30 -24.93 -8.14 0.31
CA ASP A 30 -25.57 -8.98 1.32
C ASP A 30 -25.87 -8.22 2.63
N LEU A 31 -25.46 -6.95 2.73
CA LEU A 31 -25.76 -6.12 3.89
C LEU A 31 -27.27 -5.84 4.03
N PRO A 32 -27.79 -5.72 5.27
CA PRO A 32 -29.15 -5.25 5.52
C PRO A 32 -29.44 -3.91 4.83
N PRO A 33 -30.69 -3.64 4.38
CA PRO A 33 -31.05 -2.45 3.62
C PRO A 33 -30.54 -1.10 4.17
N PRO A 34 -30.63 -0.79 5.49
CA PRO A 34 -30.14 0.48 6.00
C PRO A 34 -28.61 0.60 5.94
N LEU A 35 -27.88 -0.51 6.07
CA LEU A 35 -26.42 -0.53 6.00
C LEU A 35 -25.95 -0.48 4.55
N ARG A 36 -26.63 -1.19 3.65
CA ARG A 36 -26.36 -1.15 2.22
C ARG A 36 -26.51 0.26 1.64
N GLY A 37 -27.62 0.94 1.93
CA GLY A 37 -27.83 2.31 1.46
C GLY A 37 -26.81 3.31 2.02
N HIS A 38 -26.28 3.05 3.23
CA HIS A 38 -25.19 3.85 3.78
C HIS A 38 -23.88 3.64 3.03
N VAL A 39 -23.50 2.39 2.77
CA VAL A 39 -22.29 2.04 2.00
C VAL A 39 -22.38 2.60 0.59
N GLU A 40 -23.50 2.43 -0.11
CA GLU A 40 -23.71 2.98 -1.46
C GLU A 40 -23.60 4.51 -1.49
N ALA A 41 -24.17 5.20 -0.50
CA ALA A 41 -24.06 6.65 -0.38
C ALA A 41 -22.63 7.10 -0.07
N GLN A 42 -21.90 6.36 0.77
CA GLN A 42 -20.51 6.63 1.11
C GLN A 42 -19.59 6.42 -0.10
N ASP A 43 -19.74 5.31 -0.82
CA ASP A 43 -18.95 5.01 -2.02
C ASP A 43 -19.16 6.05 -3.12
N ALA A 44 -20.38 6.56 -3.27
CA ALA A 44 -20.70 7.58 -4.27
C ALA A 44 -19.96 8.92 -4.05
N VAL A 45 -19.60 9.23 -2.80
CA VAL A 45 -18.90 10.48 -2.44
C VAL A 45 -17.44 10.26 -2.02
N SER A 46 -17.00 9.01 -1.92
CA SER A 46 -15.66 8.69 -1.44
C SER A 46 -14.58 9.26 -2.36
N TRP A 47 -13.57 9.90 -1.75
CA TRP A 47 -12.37 10.36 -2.47
C TRP A 47 -11.66 9.21 -3.20
N MET A 48 -11.87 7.98 -2.74
CA MET A 48 -11.23 6.76 -3.23
C MET A 48 -11.82 6.27 -4.56
N VAL A 49 -13.03 6.72 -4.92
CA VAL A 49 -13.67 6.40 -6.22
C VAL A 49 -13.31 7.43 -7.30
N GLY A 50 -12.83 8.61 -6.91
CA GLY A 50 -12.46 9.70 -7.81
C GLY A 50 -10.99 9.72 -8.24
N ALA A 51 -10.56 10.87 -8.75
CA ALA A 51 -9.16 11.10 -9.14
C ALA A 51 -8.17 10.94 -7.97
N GLY A 52 -8.62 11.22 -6.74
CA GLY A 52 -7.82 11.03 -5.51
C GLY A 52 -7.45 9.57 -5.29
N GLY A 53 -8.42 8.66 -5.37
CA GLY A 53 -8.19 7.22 -5.28
C GLY A 53 -7.28 6.70 -6.39
N MET A 54 -7.45 7.16 -7.63
CA MET A 54 -6.56 6.77 -8.73
C MET A 54 -5.11 7.22 -8.50
N ALA A 55 -4.91 8.48 -8.06
CA ALA A 55 -3.59 8.98 -7.70
C ALA A 55 -2.98 8.20 -6.54
N TYR A 56 -3.78 7.87 -5.53
CA TYR A 56 -3.38 7.02 -4.40
C TYR A 56 -2.92 5.64 -4.86
N LEU A 57 -3.71 4.96 -5.70
CA LEU A 57 -3.35 3.63 -6.22
C LEU A 57 -2.06 3.65 -7.03
N VAL A 58 -1.85 4.68 -7.84
CA VAL A 58 -0.60 4.85 -8.60
C VAL A 58 0.58 5.04 -7.65
N LEU A 59 0.46 5.93 -6.65
CA LEU A 59 1.51 6.18 -5.67
C LEU A 59 1.80 4.94 -4.81
N ALA A 60 0.76 4.23 -4.37
CA ALA A 60 0.87 2.98 -3.62
C ALA A 60 1.60 1.90 -4.44
N SER A 61 1.26 1.78 -5.73
CA SER A 61 1.89 0.84 -6.64
C SER A 61 3.37 1.18 -6.85
N ILE A 62 3.69 2.45 -7.09
CA ILE A 62 5.07 2.95 -7.26
C ILE A 62 5.89 2.72 -5.98
N ALA A 63 5.33 3.04 -4.81
CA ALA A 63 5.98 2.85 -3.53
C ALA A 63 6.25 1.36 -3.24
N THR A 64 5.26 0.51 -3.49
CA THR A 64 5.38 -0.94 -3.26
C THR A 64 6.39 -1.58 -4.21
N ALA A 65 6.39 -1.21 -5.50
CA ALA A 65 7.40 -1.64 -6.46
C ALA A 65 8.81 -1.16 -6.03
N GLY A 66 8.91 0.08 -5.58
CA GLY A 66 10.13 0.64 -5.01
C GLY A 66 10.65 -0.15 -3.80
N LEU A 67 9.77 -0.58 -2.89
CA LEU A 67 10.12 -1.44 -1.75
C LEU A 67 10.63 -2.81 -2.20
N MET A 68 9.98 -3.46 -3.18
CA MET A 68 10.45 -4.74 -3.73
C MET A 68 11.86 -4.63 -4.36
N LEU A 69 12.14 -3.47 -4.94
CA LEU A 69 13.43 -3.10 -5.52
C LEU A 69 14.40 -2.46 -4.51
N PHE A 70 14.08 -2.42 -3.22
CA PHE A 70 14.94 -1.82 -2.19
C PHE A 70 15.40 -0.40 -2.55
N ARG A 71 14.51 0.44 -3.09
CA ARG A 71 14.82 1.85 -3.39
C ARG A 71 14.66 2.71 -2.14
N SER A 72 15.65 3.54 -1.84
CA SER A 72 15.67 4.40 -0.65
C SER A 72 14.46 5.34 -0.55
N TRP A 73 14.07 5.96 -1.67
CA TRP A 73 12.91 6.86 -1.75
C TRP A 73 11.57 6.14 -1.51
N ALA A 74 11.52 4.81 -1.66
CA ALA A 74 10.28 4.06 -1.54
C ALA A 74 9.82 3.91 -0.08
N ARG A 75 10.74 3.93 0.89
CA ARG A 75 10.38 3.81 2.32
C ARG A 75 9.52 4.99 2.80
N PRO A 76 9.95 6.27 2.64
CA PRO A 76 9.13 7.40 3.08
C PRO A 76 7.85 7.50 2.24
N LEU A 77 7.90 7.20 0.94
CA LEU A 77 6.70 7.24 0.11
C LEU A 77 5.66 6.21 0.56
N PHE A 78 6.08 4.96 0.80
CA PHE A 78 5.17 3.92 1.27
C PHE A 78 4.60 4.25 2.65
N ALA A 79 5.40 4.82 3.56
CA ALA A 79 4.92 5.25 4.86
C ALA A 79 3.85 6.35 4.75
N VAL A 80 4.08 7.37 3.92
CA VAL A 80 3.10 8.44 3.68
C VAL A 80 1.82 7.86 3.07
N VAL A 81 1.94 7.02 2.04
CA VAL A 81 0.77 6.40 1.40
C VAL A 81 0.00 5.54 2.39
N ALA A 82 0.67 4.69 3.18
CA ALA A 82 0.02 3.85 4.17
C ALA A 82 -0.74 4.67 5.23
N VAL A 83 -0.16 5.79 5.70
CA VAL A 83 -0.82 6.70 6.64
C VAL A 83 -2.02 7.39 5.99
N CYS A 84 -1.88 7.86 4.75
CA CYS A 84 -2.98 8.45 4.01
C CYS A 84 -4.11 7.44 3.78
N GLY A 85 -3.81 6.18 3.45
CA GLY A 85 -4.84 5.14 3.25
C GLY A 85 -5.56 4.76 4.53
N ALA A 86 -4.89 4.87 5.68
CA ALA A 86 -5.46 4.54 6.99
C ALA A 86 -6.33 5.65 7.60
N MET A 87 -6.28 6.87 7.04
CA MET A 87 -7.07 7.97 7.56
C MET A 87 -8.54 7.83 7.16
N PRO A 88 -9.49 8.03 8.10
CA PRO A 88 -10.92 7.96 7.81
C PRO A 88 -11.41 9.28 7.16
N TRP A 89 -10.95 9.55 5.93
CA TRP A 89 -11.29 10.79 5.20
C TRP A 89 -12.79 10.98 4.96
N ASP A 90 -13.50 9.87 4.78
CA ASP A 90 -14.95 9.84 4.49
C ASP A 90 -15.80 9.71 5.77
N GLY A 91 -15.19 9.75 6.96
CA GLY A 91 -15.88 9.58 8.23
C GLY A 91 -15.94 8.12 8.70
N ALA A 92 -17.00 7.75 9.42
CA ALA A 92 -17.16 6.41 9.97
C ALA A 92 -17.51 5.40 8.87
N THR A 93 -16.56 4.55 8.49
CA THR A 93 -16.75 3.54 7.45
C THR A 93 -17.30 2.24 8.03
N ILE A 94 -18.31 1.68 7.36
CA ILE A 94 -18.88 0.38 7.71
C ILE A 94 -18.27 -0.67 6.78
N TYR A 95 -17.52 -1.61 7.36
CA TYR A 95 -16.92 -2.71 6.63
C TYR A 95 -17.79 -3.97 6.76
N PRO A 96 -18.10 -4.68 5.66
CA PRO A 96 -18.61 -6.05 5.72
C PRO A 96 -17.67 -6.94 6.55
N ALA A 97 -18.26 -7.93 7.22
CA ALA A 97 -17.51 -8.78 8.16
C ALA A 97 -16.31 -9.49 7.51
N LEU A 98 -16.44 -9.91 6.24
CA LEU A 98 -15.35 -10.56 5.52
C LEU A 98 -14.22 -9.59 5.16
N GLU A 99 -14.57 -8.35 4.81
CA GLU A 99 -13.60 -7.29 4.54
C GLU A 99 -12.81 -6.93 5.81
N HIS A 100 -13.48 -6.89 6.95
CA HIS A 100 -12.84 -6.56 8.23
C HIS A 100 -11.69 -7.53 8.61
N LEU A 101 -11.74 -8.78 8.15
CA LEU A 101 -10.66 -9.76 8.35
C LEU A 101 -9.36 -9.37 7.64
N PHE A 102 -9.48 -8.63 6.53
CA PHE A 102 -8.35 -8.23 5.67
C PHE A 102 -7.95 -6.75 5.85
N VAL A 103 -8.82 -5.93 6.46
CA VAL A 103 -8.58 -4.50 6.78
C VAL A 103 -7.50 -4.28 7.86
N ASN A 104 -6.99 -5.34 8.49
CA ASN A 104 -5.75 -5.29 9.30
C ASN A 104 -4.47 -4.97 8.47
N GLU A 105 -4.65 -4.56 7.23
CA GLU A 105 -3.65 -3.99 6.33
C GLU A 105 -2.71 -3.00 7.04
N LEU A 106 -3.21 -2.16 7.94
CA LEU A 106 -2.40 -1.18 8.66
C LEU A 106 -1.31 -1.82 9.54
N MET A 107 -1.62 -2.97 10.16
CA MET A 107 -0.67 -3.66 11.03
C MET A 107 0.46 -4.27 10.20
N LEU A 108 0.12 -4.82 9.03
CA LEU A 108 1.10 -5.39 8.10
C LEU A 108 1.91 -4.30 7.38
N ALA A 109 1.28 -3.19 6.99
CA ALA A 109 1.97 -2.01 6.45
C ALA A 109 2.94 -1.42 7.48
N GLY A 110 2.52 -1.29 8.75
CA GLY A 110 3.37 -0.86 9.85
C GLY A 110 4.57 -1.79 10.07
N ALA A 111 4.36 -3.11 10.00
CA ALA A 111 5.44 -4.08 10.05
C ALA A 111 6.42 -3.94 8.88
N LEU A 112 5.92 -3.77 7.65
CA LEU A 112 6.77 -3.54 6.46
C LEU A 112 7.59 -2.26 6.59
N ILE A 113 6.99 -1.18 7.09
CA ILE A 113 7.68 0.08 7.38
C ILE A 113 8.79 -0.19 8.41
N ALA A 114 8.46 -0.74 9.58
CA ALA A 114 9.43 -1.02 10.63
C ALA A 114 10.61 -1.88 10.13
N LEU A 115 10.31 -2.93 9.37
CA LEU A 115 11.32 -3.83 8.81
C LEU A 115 12.20 -3.14 7.76
N SER A 116 11.64 -2.20 6.97
CA SER A 116 12.41 -1.45 5.97
C SER A 116 13.46 -0.52 6.59
N TYR A 117 13.26 -0.08 7.84
CA TYR A 117 14.22 0.71 8.62
C TYR A 117 15.07 -0.14 9.60
N GLY A 118 14.77 -1.44 9.72
CA GLY A 118 15.47 -2.37 10.59
C GLY A 118 16.93 -2.62 10.13
N ALA A 119 17.79 -2.95 11.09
CA ALA A 119 19.24 -3.13 10.88
C ALA A 119 19.58 -4.14 9.77
N ASP A 120 18.75 -5.17 9.57
CA ASP A 120 18.99 -6.23 8.59
C ASP A 120 18.73 -5.83 7.13
N LEU A 121 17.82 -4.88 6.90
CA LEU A 121 17.37 -4.49 5.56
C LEU A 121 17.83 -3.09 5.17
N ARG A 122 18.03 -2.20 6.15
CA ARG A 122 18.50 -0.83 5.94
C ARG A 122 19.72 -0.72 5.00
N PRO A 123 20.79 -1.53 5.14
CA PRO A 123 21.95 -1.44 4.25
C PRO A 123 21.61 -1.66 2.77
N ARG A 124 20.57 -2.44 2.45
CA ARG A 124 20.14 -2.68 1.06
C ARG A 124 19.42 -1.49 0.46
N PHE A 125 18.68 -0.74 1.27
CA PHE A 125 18.02 0.49 0.85
C PHE A 125 19.04 1.62 0.67
N ASP A 126 20.02 1.70 1.57
CA ASP A 126 21.01 2.77 1.58
C ASP A 126 22.06 2.56 0.45
N ALA A 127 22.56 1.34 0.24
CA ALA A 127 23.55 1.04 -0.81
C ALA A 127 23.06 1.27 -2.26
N ARG A 128 21.74 1.30 -2.48
CA ARG A 128 21.13 1.58 -3.80
C ARG A 128 20.83 3.06 -4.04
N ALA A 129 20.90 3.90 -3.01
CA ALA A 129 20.81 5.36 -3.15
C ALA A 129 22.09 5.93 -3.78
N ASP A 130 23.23 5.30 -3.48
CA ASP A 130 24.56 5.82 -3.81
C ASP A 130 25.17 5.26 -5.10
N SER A 131 24.43 4.48 -5.90
CA SER A 131 24.93 4.05 -7.22
C SER A 131 24.99 5.26 -8.15
N PRO A 132 26.19 5.81 -8.45
CA PRO A 132 26.29 7.00 -9.27
C PRO A 132 25.82 6.63 -10.68
N VAL A 133 25.02 7.48 -11.30
CA VAL A 133 24.84 7.47 -12.75
C VAL A 133 26.24 7.57 -13.33
N ARG A 134 26.80 6.45 -13.84
CA ARG A 134 28.10 6.46 -14.52
C ARG A 134 27.96 7.47 -15.65
N PRO A 135 28.69 8.61 -15.64
CA PRO A 135 28.67 9.52 -16.77
C PRO A 135 29.06 8.71 -18.00
N ALA A 136 28.25 8.81 -19.05
CA ALA A 136 28.53 8.18 -20.33
C ALA A 136 29.96 8.55 -20.70
N SER A 137 30.86 7.57 -20.70
CA SER A 137 32.26 7.78 -21.06
C SER A 137 32.25 8.37 -22.47
N GLY A 138 32.53 9.67 -22.57
CA GLY A 138 32.72 10.33 -23.84
C GLY A 138 33.83 9.62 -24.57
N ARG A 139 33.48 8.82 -25.58
CA ARG A 139 34.42 8.41 -26.61
C ARG A 139 34.69 9.63 -27.46
N GLY A 140 35.65 10.43 -27.02
CA GLY A 140 36.42 11.30 -27.90
C GLY A 140 37.59 10.48 -28.44
N THR A 141 37.55 10.21 -29.76
CA THR A 141 38.63 10.18 -30.76
C THR A 141 38.16 9.34 -31.93
#